data_AF-A0A8G2F8M5-F1
#
_entry.id   AF-A0A8G2F8M5-F1
#
_cell.length_a   1.000
_cell.length_b   1.000
_cell.length_c   1.000
_cell.angle_alpha   90.00
_cell.angle_beta   90.00
_cell.angle_gamma   90.00
#
_symmetry.space_group_name_H-M   'P 1'
#
loop_
_entity.id
_entity.type
_entity.pdbx_description
1 polymer ?
#
loop_
_entity_poly.entity_id
_entity_poly.type
_entity_poly.pdbx_seq_one_letter_code
_entity_poly.pdbx_strand_id
1 'polypeptide(L)'
;MIVYIKTFNRPFYLDRCLASLKAFGSGVSRVVVLDDGTLPAYLERITTLYPQVEIRQSGGQHGKWELVRAKRFEDITSRFTTPQTFWSREIAADAASMICVLEDDTWLTRRVDFTALKAGMREGGLSICRLFWGDAPDGPAQRSVAVRPLWPRESLVIQTARPTHLSDVWGVFLVCMCVYERTFYEAAHAGVSDFRLENLMLQNVWRELAQSVEPLFFGRLSKRACCQGWAIPGRSDAKYYAMGVEQHVFVDLLNELWLRGGFAPLHNFPADFDIDWLCGLFAGHMPVNSVEAYRAWRANDPGARAFPGLVPPARLESL
;
A
#
# COMPACT_ATOMS: atom_id res chain seq x y z
N MET A 1 1.77 -0.92 -17.86
CA MET A 1 1.15 -1.46 -16.63
C MET A 1 0.29 -0.38 -16.02
N ILE A 2 -0.93 -0.69 -15.59
CA ILE A 2 -1.73 0.26 -14.80
C ILE A 2 -1.41 0.04 -13.32
N VAL A 3 -1.04 1.11 -12.62
CA VAL A 3 -0.78 1.10 -11.18
C VAL A 3 -1.94 1.79 -10.48
N TYR A 4 -2.65 1.06 -9.63
CA TYR A 4 -3.68 1.58 -8.75
C TYR A 4 -3.08 1.88 -7.37
N ILE A 5 -3.40 3.04 -6.80
CA ILE A 5 -2.97 3.43 -5.46
C ILE A 5 -4.23 3.71 -4.64
N LYS A 6 -4.50 2.88 -3.63
CA LYS A 6 -5.60 3.09 -2.68
C LYS A 6 -5.20 4.16 -1.67
N THR A 7 -6.06 5.14 -1.40
CA THR A 7 -5.73 6.21 -0.45
C THR A 7 -6.95 6.71 0.34
N PHE A 8 -6.68 7.20 1.55
CA PHE A 8 -7.65 7.91 2.37
C PHE A 8 -6.98 8.95 3.29
N ASN A 9 -7.11 10.22 2.91
CA ASN A 9 -6.74 11.41 3.67
C ASN A 9 -5.33 11.42 4.30
N ARG A 10 -4.34 10.85 3.59
CA ARG A 10 -2.90 10.95 3.93
C ARG A 10 -2.08 11.39 2.70
N PRO A 11 -2.32 12.61 2.18
CA PRO A 11 -1.60 13.14 1.02
C PRO A 11 -0.08 13.13 1.15
N PHE A 12 0.49 13.31 2.35
CA PHE A 12 1.95 13.27 2.53
C PHE A 12 2.56 11.89 2.22
N TYR A 13 1.84 10.81 2.52
CA TYR A 13 2.25 9.46 2.15
C TYR A 13 1.99 9.19 0.67
N LEU A 14 0.84 9.64 0.14
CA LEU A 14 0.54 9.54 -1.28
C LEU A 14 1.61 10.22 -2.15
N ASP A 15 2.05 11.42 -1.75
CA ASP A 15 3.17 12.14 -2.37
C ASP A 15 4.44 11.27 -2.38
N ARG A 16 4.83 10.72 -1.22
CA ARG A 16 5.96 9.79 -1.10
C ARG A 16 5.83 8.57 -2.02
N CYS A 17 4.65 7.94 -2.06
CA CYS A 17 4.35 6.81 -2.94
C CYS A 17 4.56 7.18 -4.42
N LEU A 18 3.95 8.28 -4.86
CA LEU A 18 4.02 8.79 -6.23
C LEU A 18 5.44 9.21 -6.62
N ALA A 19 6.16 9.91 -5.74
CA ALA A 19 7.56 10.27 -5.92
C ALA A 19 8.43 9.03 -6.13
N SER A 20 8.25 8.00 -5.29
CA SER A 20 8.98 6.74 -5.43
C SER A 20 8.65 5.99 -6.72
N LEU A 21 7.38 6.00 -7.13
CA LEU A 21 6.94 5.36 -8.36
C LEU A 21 7.53 6.08 -9.59
N LYS A 22 7.59 7.42 -9.56
CA LYS A 22 8.27 8.22 -10.59
C LYS A 22 9.78 7.94 -10.64
N ALA A 23 10.43 7.80 -9.49
CA ALA A 23 11.87 7.57 -9.40
C ALA A 23 12.29 6.14 -9.81
N PHE A 24 11.47 5.15 -9.45
CA PHE A 24 11.85 3.73 -9.50
C PHE A 24 10.98 2.86 -10.41
N GLY A 25 9.80 3.30 -10.81
CA GLY A 25 8.94 2.57 -11.73
C GLY A 25 9.25 2.89 -13.20
N SER A 26 9.37 1.87 -14.03
CA SER A 26 9.37 2.00 -15.51
C SER A 26 8.35 1.06 -16.14
N GLY A 27 7.86 1.36 -17.34
CA GLY A 27 6.81 0.54 -18.00
C GLY A 27 5.40 0.75 -17.41
N VAL A 28 5.20 1.82 -16.64
CA VAL A 28 3.89 2.26 -16.16
C VAL A 28 3.21 3.03 -17.30
N SER A 29 2.03 2.57 -17.71
CA SER A 29 1.22 3.22 -18.75
C SER A 29 0.26 4.22 -18.15
N ARG A 30 -0.20 3.98 -16.93
CA ARG A 30 -1.12 4.85 -16.19
C ARG A 30 -0.99 4.65 -14.70
N VAL A 31 -1.09 5.74 -13.95
CA VAL A 31 -1.22 5.73 -12.49
C VAL A 31 -2.61 6.24 -12.15
N VAL A 32 -3.38 5.45 -11.41
CA VAL A 32 -4.73 5.78 -10.98
C VAL A 32 -4.77 5.77 -9.45
N VAL A 33 -5.01 6.92 -8.85
CA VAL A 33 -5.27 7.06 -7.42
C VAL A 33 -6.76 6.83 -7.18
N LEU A 34 -7.09 5.86 -6.33
CA LEU A 34 -8.44 5.54 -5.90
C LEU A 34 -8.66 6.15 -4.53
N ASP A 35 -9.10 7.40 -4.52
CA ASP A 35 -9.29 8.21 -3.31
C ASP A 35 -10.66 7.97 -2.66
N ASP A 36 -10.64 7.60 -1.39
CA ASP A 36 -11.86 7.29 -0.64
C ASP A 36 -12.33 8.44 0.29
N GLY A 37 -11.84 9.68 0.07
CA GLY A 37 -12.30 10.85 0.82
C GLY A 37 -11.18 11.70 1.43
N THR A 38 -10.10 11.91 0.70
CA THR A 38 -9.15 12.98 1.01
C THR A 38 -9.79 14.34 0.77
N LEU A 39 -9.51 15.33 1.62
CA LEU A 39 -10.06 16.67 1.46
C LEU A 39 -9.62 17.34 0.13
N PRO A 40 -10.48 18.14 -0.52
CA PRO A 40 -10.21 18.69 -1.86
C PRO A 40 -8.92 19.49 -1.98
N ALA A 41 -8.58 20.33 -0.99
CA ALA A 41 -7.37 21.15 -1.02
C ALA A 41 -6.09 20.30 -1.12
N TYR A 42 -6.09 19.10 -0.54
CA TYR A 42 -4.95 18.21 -0.62
C TYR A 42 -4.86 17.53 -2.00
N LEU A 43 -6.00 17.13 -2.57
CA LEU A 43 -6.06 16.53 -3.91
C LEU A 43 -5.67 17.53 -5.00
N GLU A 44 -6.01 18.82 -4.86
CA GLU A 44 -5.57 19.89 -5.75
C GLU A 44 -4.05 20.01 -5.78
N ARG A 45 -3.40 19.97 -4.60
CA ARG A 45 -1.95 19.99 -4.51
C ARG A 45 -1.32 18.73 -5.11
N ILE A 46 -1.88 17.53 -4.86
CA ILE A 46 -1.41 16.30 -5.51
C ILE A 46 -1.51 16.40 -7.03
N THR A 47 -2.62 16.93 -7.55
CA THR A 47 -2.81 17.14 -9.00
C THR A 47 -1.79 18.10 -9.59
N THR A 48 -1.44 19.15 -8.84
CA THR A 48 -0.40 20.11 -9.23
C THR A 48 0.99 19.45 -9.28
N LEU A 49 1.32 18.63 -8.30
CA LEU A 49 2.62 17.93 -8.22
C LEU A 49 2.73 16.79 -9.25
N TYR A 50 1.61 16.14 -9.57
CA TYR A 50 1.56 14.96 -10.43
C TYR A 50 0.44 15.08 -11.48
N PRO A 51 0.53 16.01 -12.44
CA PRO A 51 -0.54 16.29 -13.41
C PRO A 51 -0.86 15.10 -14.33
N GLN A 52 0.05 14.12 -14.43
CA GLN A 52 -0.14 12.89 -15.19
C GLN A 52 -0.92 11.79 -14.44
N VAL A 53 -1.21 11.97 -13.16
CA VAL A 53 -1.90 10.99 -12.32
C VAL A 53 -3.41 11.19 -12.44
N GLU A 54 -4.13 10.11 -12.69
CA GLU A 54 -5.59 10.11 -12.69
C GLU A 54 -6.10 9.90 -11.27
N ILE A 55 -6.94 10.79 -10.75
CA ILE A 55 -7.56 10.64 -9.42
C ILE A 55 -9.04 10.31 -9.63
N ARG A 56 -9.47 9.17 -9.08
CA ARG A 56 -10.88 8.77 -9.02
C ARG A 56 -11.34 8.79 -7.57
N GLN A 57 -12.53 9.30 -7.34
CA GLN A 57 -13.04 9.54 -5.99
C GLN A 57 -14.27 8.69 -5.70
N SER A 58 -14.40 8.22 -4.45
CA SER A 58 -15.59 7.49 -3.99
C SER A 58 -16.80 8.38 -3.69
N GLY A 59 -16.62 9.70 -3.68
CA GLY A 59 -17.60 10.69 -3.19
C GLY A 59 -17.40 11.09 -1.72
N GLY A 60 -16.40 10.54 -1.03
CA GLY A 60 -16.10 10.82 0.38
C GLY A 60 -15.47 12.18 0.68
N GLN A 61 -15.00 12.93 -0.32
CA GLN A 61 -14.18 14.14 -0.15
C GLN A 61 -14.92 15.30 0.54
N HIS A 62 -16.25 15.25 0.61
CA HIS A 62 -17.09 16.25 1.28
C HIS A 62 -17.80 15.63 2.49
N GLY A 63 -17.09 15.44 3.60
CA GLY A 63 -17.71 15.07 4.88
C GLY A 63 -17.25 13.75 5.49
N LYS A 64 -16.63 12.83 4.72
CA LYS A 64 -16.27 11.52 5.28
C LYS A 64 -15.19 11.64 6.35
N TRP A 65 -14.18 12.48 6.13
CA TRP A 65 -13.15 12.73 7.12
C TRP A 65 -13.68 13.45 8.36
N GLU A 66 -14.62 14.39 8.21
CA GLU A 66 -15.32 15.04 9.33
C GLU A 66 -16.02 14.01 10.22
N LEU A 67 -16.68 13.02 9.63
CA LEU A 67 -17.32 11.95 10.39
C LEU A 67 -16.32 11.04 11.10
N VAL A 68 -15.15 10.78 10.48
CA VAL A 68 -14.06 10.05 11.14
C VAL A 68 -13.57 10.81 12.36
N ARG A 69 -13.32 12.12 12.24
CA ARG A 69 -12.94 13.00 13.36
C ARG A 69 -13.98 13.00 14.48
N ALA A 70 -15.26 13.03 14.11
CA ALA A 70 -16.37 12.97 15.05
C ALA A 70 -16.71 11.55 15.56
N LYS A 71 -15.96 10.52 15.14
CA LYS A 71 -16.20 9.10 15.47
C LYS A 71 -17.60 8.58 15.11
N ARG A 72 -18.21 9.16 14.07
CA ARG A 72 -19.57 8.80 13.61
C ARG A 72 -19.53 7.70 12.55
N PHE A 73 -19.05 6.52 12.94
CA PHE A 73 -18.83 5.39 12.01
C PHE A 73 -20.13 4.82 11.40
N GLU A 74 -21.25 4.91 12.10
CA GLU A 74 -22.57 4.52 11.59
C GLU A 74 -23.04 5.44 10.45
N ASP A 75 -22.82 6.75 10.59
CA ASP A 75 -23.07 7.73 9.52
C ASP A 75 -22.18 7.46 8.30
N ILE A 76 -20.92 7.07 8.50
CA ILE A 76 -20.04 6.73 7.38
C ILE A 76 -20.60 5.54 6.61
N THR A 77 -20.99 4.49 7.32
CA THR A 77 -21.50 3.24 6.73
C THR A 77 -22.83 3.44 6.00
N SER A 78 -23.67 4.36 6.47
CA SER A 78 -24.98 4.64 5.84
C SER A 78 -24.90 5.60 4.65
N ARG A 79 -23.90 6.50 4.61
CA ARG A 79 -23.83 7.58 3.60
C ARG A 79 -22.84 7.31 2.47
N PHE A 80 -21.80 6.52 2.72
CA PHE A 80 -20.73 6.31 1.76
C PHE A 80 -20.62 4.84 1.37
N THR A 81 -20.29 4.61 0.09
CA THR A 81 -19.82 3.29 -0.33
C THR A 81 -18.56 2.93 0.44
N THR A 82 -18.41 1.65 0.78
CA THR A 82 -17.20 1.18 1.42
C THR A 82 -15.99 1.33 0.48
N PRO A 83 -14.80 1.64 1.03
CA PRO A 83 -13.59 1.77 0.21
C PRO A 83 -13.36 0.57 -0.70
N GLN A 84 -13.54 -0.65 -0.16
CA GLN A 84 -13.30 -1.89 -0.92
C GLN A 84 -14.24 -2.06 -2.11
N THR A 85 -15.53 -1.75 -1.94
CA THR A 85 -16.51 -1.84 -3.05
C THR A 85 -16.16 -0.85 -4.14
N PHE A 86 -15.82 0.39 -3.76
CA PHE A 86 -15.34 1.41 -4.69
C PHE A 86 -14.08 0.95 -5.44
N TRP A 87 -13.05 0.51 -4.73
CA TRP A 87 -11.78 0.12 -5.34
C TRP A 87 -11.93 -1.06 -6.30
N SER A 88 -12.64 -2.12 -5.88
CA SER A 88 -12.87 -3.29 -6.74
C SER A 88 -13.64 -2.92 -8.01
N ARG A 89 -14.67 -2.06 -7.91
CA ARG A 89 -15.42 -1.59 -9.07
C ARG A 89 -14.54 -0.82 -10.05
N GLU A 90 -13.72 0.12 -9.56
CA GLU A 90 -12.86 0.94 -10.41
C GLU A 90 -11.78 0.13 -11.11
N ILE A 91 -11.22 -0.88 -10.43
CA ILE A 91 -10.23 -1.79 -11.01
C ILE A 91 -10.89 -2.70 -12.06
N ALA A 92 -12.08 -3.23 -11.77
CA ALA A 92 -12.80 -4.14 -12.67
C ALA A 92 -13.32 -3.46 -13.95
N ALA A 93 -13.53 -2.15 -13.91
CA ALA A 93 -13.94 -1.35 -15.06
C ALA A 93 -12.84 -1.22 -16.14
N ASP A 94 -11.58 -1.57 -15.83
CA ASP A 94 -10.46 -1.46 -16.75
C ASP A 94 -10.24 -2.75 -17.56
N ALA A 95 -9.85 -2.62 -18.83
CA ALA A 95 -9.56 -3.76 -19.71
C ALA A 95 -8.16 -4.37 -19.49
N ALA A 96 -7.31 -3.78 -18.64
CA ALA A 96 -5.94 -4.24 -18.44
C ALA A 96 -5.90 -5.69 -17.93
N SER A 97 -5.14 -6.56 -18.61
CA SER A 97 -4.97 -7.96 -18.18
C SER A 97 -4.15 -8.11 -16.90
N MET A 98 -3.27 -7.15 -16.62
CA MET A 98 -2.41 -7.13 -15.43
C MET A 98 -2.37 -5.73 -14.86
N ILE A 99 -2.38 -5.67 -13.53
CA ILE A 99 -2.45 -4.45 -12.74
C ILE A 99 -1.42 -4.51 -11.60
N CYS A 100 -0.95 -3.36 -11.15
CA CYS A 100 -0.23 -3.23 -9.88
C CYS A 100 -1.17 -2.54 -8.90
N VAL A 101 -1.24 -3.01 -7.65
CA VAL A 101 -2.05 -2.38 -6.61
C VAL A 101 -1.15 -2.03 -5.42
N LEU A 102 -1.12 -0.76 -5.06
CA LEU A 102 -0.36 -0.16 -3.96
C LEU A 102 -1.32 0.55 -2.98
N GLU A 103 -0.79 0.90 -1.81
CA GLU A 103 -1.46 1.77 -0.83
C GLU A 103 -0.67 3.09 -0.69
N ASP A 104 -1.32 4.15 -0.22
CA ASP A 104 -0.69 5.46 -0.08
C ASP A 104 0.54 5.46 0.82
N ASP A 105 0.55 4.63 1.86
CA ASP A 105 1.68 4.45 2.78
C ASP A 105 2.76 3.51 2.24
N THR A 106 2.75 3.16 0.95
CA THR A 106 3.77 2.27 0.35
C THR A 106 4.66 3.01 -0.64
N TRP A 107 5.92 2.59 -0.76
CA TRP A 107 6.85 3.19 -1.73
C TRP A 107 7.85 2.18 -2.30
N LEU A 108 8.26 2.40 -3.55
CA LEU A 108 9.32 1.63 -4.17
C LEU A 108 10.68 2.08 -3.62
N THR A 109 11.58 1.14 -3.34
CA THR A 109 12.95 1.41 -2.84
C THR A 109 14.03 1.03 -3.84
N ARG A 110 13.64 0.48 -4.99
CA ARG A 110 14.52 0.13 -6.09
C ARG A 110 13.75 0.04 -7.40
N ARG A 111 14.49 0.04 -8.50
CA ARG A 111 13.94 -0.07 -9.85
C ARG A 111 13.00 -1.29 -9.98
N VAL A 112 11.80 -1.03 -10.47
CA VAL A 112 10.85 -2.04 -10.93
C VAL A 112 10.51 -1.75 -12.38
N ASP A 113 10.93 -2.66 -13.26
CA ASP A 113 10.55 -2.60 -14.67
C ASP A 113 9.25 -3.38 -14.88
N PHE A 114 8.12 -2.67 -14.88
CA PHE A 114 6.80 -3.28 -15.00
C PHE A 114 6.55 -3.90 -16.37
N THR A 115 7.29 -3.52 -17.42
CA THR A 115 7.21 -4.16 -18.73
C THR A 115 7.86 -5.54 -18.67
N ALA A 116 9.10 -5.61 -18.17
CA ALA A 116 9.81 -6.88 -18.01
C ALA A 116 9.12 -7.81 -17.00
N LEU A 117 8.63 -7.27 -15.88
CA LEU A 117 7.90 -8.05 -14.88
C LEU A 117 6.61 -8.63 -15.46
N LYS A 118 5.83 -7.84 -16.21
CA LYS A 118 4.62 -8.31 -16.90
C LYS A 118 4.93 -9.45 -17.87
N ALA A 119 6.00 -9.34 -18.65
CA ALA A 119 6.44 -10.40 -19.56
C ALA A 119 6.83 -11.67 -18.79
N GLY A 120 7.67 -11.55 -17.76
CA GLY A 120 8.11 -12.67 -16.94
C GLY A 120 6.97 -13.38 -16.21
N MET A 121 5.98 -12.63 -15.70
CA MET A 121 4.77 -13.22 -15.11
C MET A 121 3.98 -14.04 -16.14
N ARG A 122 3.79 -13.52 -17.35
CA ARG A 122 3.08 -14.25 -18.42
C ARG A 122 3.81 -15.52 -18.84
N GLU A 123 5.11 -15.44 -19.07
CA GLU A 123 5.93 -16.60 -19.44
C GLU A 123 6.05 -17.65 -18.32
N GLY A 124 5.89 -17.23 -17.07
CA GLY A 124 5.87 -18.12 -15.91
C GLY A 124 4.49 -18.64 -15.54
N GLY A 125 3.42 -18.13 -16.18
CA GLY A 125 2.03 -18.46 -15.80
C GLY A 125 1.65 -17.97 -14.41
N LEU A 126 2.16 -16.80 -13.97
CA LEU A 126 1.89 -16.26 -12.63
C LEU A 126 0.62 -15.43 -12.59
N SER A 127 -0.24 -15.70 -11.61
CA SER A 127 -1.42 -14.89 -11.31
C SER A 127 -1.11 -13.71 -10.38
N ILE A 128 -0.02 -13.79 -9.59
CA ILE A 128 0.42 -12.73 -8.67
C ILE A 128 1.95 -12.70 -8.56
N CYS A 129 2.53 -11.51 -8.47
CA CYS A 129 3.92 -11.28 -8.10
C CYS A 129 4.02 -10.23 -6.97
N ARG A 130 4.59 -10.64 -5.83
CA ARG A 130 4.78 -9.78 -4.67
C ARG A 130 5.98 -8.84 -4.85
N LEU A 131 5.80 -7.58 -4.47
CA LEU A 131 6.87 -6.57 -4.38
C LEU A 131 7.32 -6.34 -2.93
N PHE A 132 6.52 -6.78 -1.96
CA PHE A 132 6.74 -6.68 -0.52
C PHE A 132 6.67 -8.06 0.16
N TRP A 133 7.45 -8.25 1.23
CA TRP A 133 7.37 -9.38 2.16
C TRP A 133 8.08 -9.03 3.49
N GLY A 134 7.74 -9.75 4.56
CA GLY A 134 8.41 -9.66 5.87
C GLY A 134 9.78 -10.35 5.89
N ASP A 135 10.31 -10.65 7.07
CA ASP A 135 11.66 -11.25 7.19
C ASP A 135 11.75 -12.67 6.62
N ALA A 136 10.62 -13.40 6.59
CA ALA A 136 10.48 -14.70 5.94
C ALA A 136 9.79 -14.52 4.58
N PRO A 137 10.52 -14.47 3.45
CA PRO A 137 9.93 -14.27 2.12
C PRO A 137 8.97 -15.39 1.70
N ASP A 138 9.25 -16.61 2.16
CA ASP A 138 8.59 -17.83 1.74
C ASP A 138 7.97 -18.50 2.97
N GLY A 139 6.64 -18.71 2.93
CA GLY A 139 5.93 -19.46 3.97
C GLY A 139 6.16 -20.97 3.86
N PRO A 140 5.84 -21.75 4.90
CA PRO A 140 6.10 -23.19 4.95
C PRO A 140 5.38 -23.98 3.83
N ALA A 141 4.26 -23.47 3.34
CA ALA A 141 3.50 -24.08 2.25
C ALA A 141 4.00 -23.72 0.84
N GLN A 142 5.02 -22.86 0.72
CA GLN A 142 5.54 -22.38 -0.56
C GLN A 142 6.83 -23.08 -0.94
N ARG A 143 6.95 -23.42 -2.23
CA ARG A 143 8.17 -23.99 -2.80
C ARG A 143 8.57 -23.19 -4.04
N SER A 144 9.81 -22.71 -4.05
CA SER A 144 10.44 -22.16 -5.25
C SER A 144 10.66 -23.27 -6.27
N VAL A 145 10.15 -23.06 -7.49
CA VAL A 145 10.23 -24.02 -8.59
C VAL A 145 11.12 -23.55 -9.73
N ALA A 146 11.27 -22.23 -9.89
CA ALA A 146 12.18 -21.65 -10.87
C ALA A 146 12.64 -20.25 -10.44
N VAL A 147 13.80 -19.82 -10.94
CA VAL A 147 14.26 -18.44 -10.85
C VAL A 147 14.62 -17.99 -12.26
N ARG A 148 14.00 -16.89 -12.72
CA ARG A 148 14.21 -16.35 -14.06
C ARG A 148 14.79 -14.95 -13.99
N PRO A 149 15.89 -14.64 -14.69
CA PRO A 149 16.35 -13.25 -14.81
C PRO A 149 15.26 -12.37 -15.41
N LEU A 150 15.06 -11.16 -14.87
CA LEU A 150 14.15 -10.18 -15.47
C LEU A 150 14.91 -9.01 -16.09
N TRP A 151 15.78 -8.38 -15.30
CA TRP A 151 16.65 -7.27 -15.71
C TRP A 151 17.94 -7.33 -14.88
N PRO A 152 18.96 -6.50 -15.16
CA PRO A 152 20.24 -6.59 -14.46
C PRO A 152 20.09 -6.59 -12.93
N ARG A 153 20.62 -7.65 -12.29
CA ARG A 153 20.63 -7.86 -10.83
C ARG A 153 19.25 -8.10 -10.19
N GLU A 154 18.24 -8.45 -10.98
CA GLU A 154 16.91 -8.82 -10.51
C GLU A 154 16.36 -10.05 -11.23
N SER A 155 15.65 -10.89 -10.48
CA SER A 155 15.06 -12.12 -10.99
C SER A 155 13.64 -12.29 -10.45
N LEU A 156 12.81 -12.95 -11.24
CA LEU A 156 11.52 -13.47 -10.82
C LEU A 156 11.73 -14.83 -10.14
N VAL A 157 11.36 -14.93 -8.87
CA VAL A 157 11.29 -16.22 -8.17
C VAL A 157 9.87 -16.74 -8.36
N ILE A 158 9.76 -17.86 -9.07
CA ILE A 158 8.49 -18.54 -9.35
C ILE A 158 8.28 -19.63 -8.32
N GLN A 159 7.08 -19.66 -7.77
CA GLN A 159 6.73 -20.46 -6.62
C GLN A 159 5.38 -21.16 -6.86
N THR A 160 5.21 -22.31 -6.20
CA THR A 160 3.93 -23.01 -6.08
C THR A 160 3.60 -23.18 -4.59
N ALA A 161 2.31 -23.30 -4.28
CA ALA A 161 1.83 -23.50 -2.93
C ALA A 161 0.83 -24.64 -2.91
N ARG A 162 0.88 -25.40 -1.81
CA ARG A 162 -0.15 -26.38 -1.45
C ARG A 162 -0.56 -26.08 -0.02
N PRO A 163 -1.37 -25.04 0.19
CA PRO A 163 -1.75 -24.63 1.53
C PRO A 163 -2.59 -25.74 2.18
N THR A 164 -2.33 -26.07 3.44
CA THR A 164 -3.10 -27.04 4.24
C THR A 164 -3.92 -26.35 5.33
N HIS A 165 -3.63 -25.07 5.61
CA HIS A 165 -4.40 -24.19 6.49
C HIS A 165 -4.58 -22.81 5.87
N LEU A 166 -5.71 -22.14 6.13
CA LEU A 166 -5.98 -20.80 5.58
C LEU A 166 -4.84 -19.79 5.83
N SER A 167 -4.13 -19.94 6.96
CA SER A 167 -2.95 -19.13 7.29
C SER A 167 -1.81 -19.22 6.27
N ASP A 168 -1.70 -20.33 5.55
CA ASP A 168 -0.68 -20.54 4.53
C ASP A 168 -0.89 -19.62 3.31
N VAL A 169 -2.14 -19.21 3.07
CA VAL A 169 -2.51 -18.33 1.95
C VAL A 169 -1.94 -16.93 2.12
N TRP A 170 -1.70 -16.47 3.36
CA TRP A 170 -1.01 -15.20 3.62
C TRP A 170 0.39 -15.14 3.01
N GLY A 171 1.02 -16.30 2.83
CA GLY A 171 2.29 -16.38 2.16
C GLY A 171 2.19 -16.15 0.65
N VAL A 172 1.03 -16.41 0.04
CA VAL A 172 0.78 -16.33 -1.40
C VAL A 172 0.18 -14.98 -1.77
N PHE A 173 -0.86 -14.57 -1.04
CA PHE A 173 -1.67 -13.40 -1.33
C PHE A 173 -1.41 -12.28 -0.33
N LEU A 174 -1.09 -11.11 -0.88
CA LEU A 174 -1.19 -9.85 -0.18
C LEU A 174 -2.33 -9.05 -0.83
N VAL A 175 -2.97 -8.17 -0.07
CA VAL A 175 -4.07 -7.31 -0.56
C VAL A 175 -3.54 -6.16 -1.45
N CYS A 176 -2.28 -5.78 -1.25
CA CYS A 176 -1.58 -4.69 -1.92
C CYS A 176 -0.08 -5.03 -2.09
N MET A 177 0.70 -4.08 -2.64
CA MET A 177 2.14 -4.22 -2.89
C MET A 177 2.49 -5.38 -3.83
N CYS A 178 1.62 -5.65 -4.80
CA CYS A 178 1.77 -6.73 -5.76
C CYS A 178 1.34 -6.33 -7.17
N VAL A 179 1.86 -7.06 -8.14
CA VAL A 179 1.33 -7.12 -9.50
C VAL A 179 0.43 -8.36 -9.62
N TYR A 180 -0.75 -8.20 -10.19
CA TYR A 180 -1.73 -9.26 -10.36
C TYR A 180 -2.11 -9.42 -11.83
N GLU A 181 -2.46 -10.64 -12.20
CA GLU A 181 -3.48 -10.85 -13.21
C GLU A 181 -4.81 -10.27 -12.68
N ARG A 182 -5.48 -9.44 -13.49
CA ARG A 182 -6.66 -8.69 -13.01
C ARG A 182 -7.81 -9.61 -12.59
N THR A 183 -8.08 -10.66 -13.37
CA THR A 183 -9.11 -11.66 -13.10
C THR A 183 -8.86 -12.39 -11.77
N PHE A 184 -7.61 -12.73 -11.45
CA PHE A 184 -7.24 -13.29 -10.16
C PHE A 184 -7.50 -12.29 -9.00
N TYR A 185 -7.17 -11.00 -9.20
CA TYR A 185 -7.50 -9.96 -8.22
C TYR A 185 -9.01 -9.84 -7.99
N GLU A 186 -9.81 -9.87 -9.07
CA GLU A 186 -11.27 -9.84 -9.00
C GLU A 186 -11.84 -11.06 -8.27
N ALA A 187 -11.35 -12.26 -8.58
CA ALA A 187 -11.74 -13.49 -7.90
C ALA A 187 -11.42 -13.43 -6.40
N ALA A 188 -10.21 -12.97 -6.04
CA ALA A 188 -9.80 -12.78 -4.66
C ALA A 188 -10.72 -11.81 -3.90
N HIS A 189 -11.24 -10.78 -4.56
CA HIS A 189 -12.11 -9.77 -3.95
C HIS A 189 -13.62 -10.00 -4.19
N ALA A 190 -14.00 -11.14 -4.79
CA ALA A 190 -15.39 -11.43 -5.10
C ALA A 190 -16.25 -11.49 -3.82
N GLY A 191 -17.33 -10.71 -3.81
CA GLY A 191 -18.25 -10.61 -2.66
C GLY A 191 -17.68 -9.89 -1.43
N VAL A 192 -16.49 -9.30 -1.53
CA VAL A 192 -15.85 -8.60 -0.42
C VAL A 192 -16.33 -7.15 -0.39
N SER A 193 -17.30 -6.85 0.47
CA SER A 193 -17.86 -5.51 0.61
C SER A 193 -17.02 -4.60 1.52
N ASP A 194 -16.12 -5.13 2.34
CA ASP A 194 -15.34 -4.34 3.29
C ASP A 194 -13.88 -4.84 3.31
N PHE A 195 -12.93 -3.91 3.29
CA PHE A 195 -11.50 -4.24 3.28
C PHE A 195 -11.07 -4.98 4.55
N ARG A 196 -11.81 -4.85 5.64
CA ARG A 196 -11.57 -5.56 6.91
C ARG A 196 -11.92 -7.04 6.84
N LEU A 197 -12.62 -7.47 5.80
CA LEU A 197 -12.95 -8.88 5.55
C LEU A 197 -11.80 -9.60 4.84
N GLU A 198 -10.56 -9.36 5.28
CA GLU A 198 -9.35 -9.98 4.71
C GLU A 198 -9.45 -11.52 4.73
N ASN A 199 -10.06 -12.10 5.78
CA ASN A 199 -10.32 -13.54 5.85
C ASN A 199 -11.18 -14.05 4.69
N LEU A 200 -12.17 -13.27 4.22
CA LEU A 200 -12.96 -13.65 3.06
C LEU A 200 -12.13 -13.60 1.78
N MET A 201 -11.25 -12.60 1.63
CA MET A 201 -10.31 -12.54 0.51
C MET A 201 -9.39 -13.78 0.47
N LEU A 202 -8.85 -14.18 1.62
CA LEU A 202 -8.02 -15.38 1.73
C LEU A 202 -8.81 -16.65 1.40
N GLN A 203 -10.07 -16.74 1.85
CA GLN A 203 -10.94 -17.88 1.52
C GLN A 203 -11.23 -17.94 0.02
N ASN A 204 -11.39 -16.80 -0.64
CA ASN A 204 -11.54 -16.74 -2.10
C ASN A 204 -10.29 -17.28 -2.80
N VAL A 205 -9.10 -16.80 -2.40
CA VAL A 205 -7.83 -17.31 -2.96
C VAL A 205 -7.62 -18.79 -2.66
N TRP A 206 -7.99 -19.26 -1.46
CA TRP A 206 -7.96 -20.68 -1.13
C TRP A 206 -8.83 -21.50 -2.09
N ARG A 207 -10.04 -21.02 -2.40
CA ARG A 207 -10.94 -21.70 -3.34
C ARG A 207 -10.34 -21.76 -4.74
N GLU A 208 -9.75 -20.67 -5.23
CA GLU A 208 -9.02 -20.66 -6.51
C GLU A 208 -7.89 -21.68 -6.53
N LEU A 209 -7.07 -21.74 -5.47
CA LEU A 209 -5.98 -22.71 -5.33
C LEU A 209 -6.49 -24.16 -5.27
N ALA A 210 -7.61 -24.41 -4.59
CA ALA A 210 -8.16 -25.75 -4.40
C ALA A 210 -8.92 -26.28 -5.64
N GLN A 211 -9.47 -25.38 -6.46
CA GLN A 211 -10.28 -25.73 -7.64
C GLN A 211 -9.46 -25.79 -8.94
N SER A 212 -8.24 -25.25 -8.94
CA SER A 212 -7.38 -25.27 -10.12
C SER A 212 -6.88 -26.69 -10.44
N VAL A 213 -7.15 -27.16 -11.66
CA VAL A 213 -6.66 -28.46 -12.18
C VAL A 213 -5.15 -28.42 -12.40
N GLU A 214 -4.64 -27.26 -12.83
CA GLU A 214 -3.21 -27.00 -12.97
C GLU A 214 -2.67 -26.28 -11.73
N PRO A 215 -1.40 -26.49 -11.36
CA PRO A 215 -0.79 -25.74 -10.27
C PRO A 215 -0.81 -24.23 -10.57
N LEU A 216 -1.46 -23.44 -9.71
CA LEU A 216 -1.31 -21.99 -9.78
C LEU A 216 0.12 -21.61 -9.37
N PHE A 217 0.74 -20.76 -10.18
CA PHE A 217 2.02 -20.17 -9.88
C PHE A 217 1.86 -18.74 -9.38
N PHE A 218 2.67 -18.42 -8.40
CA PHE A 218 2.85 -17.06 -7.91
C PHE A 218 4.34 -16.77 -7.87
N GLY A 219 4.68 -15.53 -7.59
CA GLY A 219 6.07 -15.17 -7.47
C GLY A 219 6.31 -13.97 -6.61
N ARG A 220 7.59 -13.64 -6.57
CA ARG A 220 8.12 -12.43 -6.00
C ARG A 220 9.37 -12.05 -6.77
N LEU A 221 9.76 -10.79 -6.65
CA LEU A 221 11.13 -10.42 -7.03
C LEU A 221 12.14 -11.15 -6.12
N SER A 222 13.37 -11.30 -6.59
CA SER A 222 14.44 -11.90 -5.80
C SER A 222 14.81 -11.04 -4.60
N LYS A 223 14.55 -9.73 -4.70
CA LYS A 223 14.78 -8.77 -3.64
C LYS A 223 13.57 -7.83 -3.47
N ARG A 224 13.23 -7.50 -2.23
CA ARG A 224 12.02 -6.71 -1.91
C ARG A 224 12.06 -5.30 -2.49
N ALA A 225 11.12 -4.95 -3.36
CA ALA A 225 11.16 -3.68 -4.08
C ALA A 225 10.25 -2.60 -3.50
N CYS A 226 9.30 -2.97 -2.64
CA CYS A 226 8.37 -2.07 -1.98
C CYS A 226 8.59 -2.06 -0.46
N CYS A 227 8.28 -0.95 0.18
CA CYS A 227 8.19 -0.78 1.62
C CYS A 227 6.81 -0.22 1.99
N GLN A 228 6.46 -0.30 3.27
CA GLN A 228 5.24 0.26 3.85
C GLN A 228 5.61 1.13 5.05
N GLY A 229 4.85 2.20 5.26
CA GLY A 229 4.95 3.13 6.37
C GLY A 229 4.18 2.63 7.59
N TRP A 230 4.79 2.85 8.75
CA TRP A 230 4.29 2.47 10.07
C TRP A 230 4.32 3.65 11.04
N ALA A 231 5.04 4.73 10.73
CA ALA A 231 5.21 5.90 11.59
C ALA A 231 3.88 6.57 11.92
N ILE A 232 3.00 6.69 10.93
CA ILE A 232 1.62 7.14 11.09
C ILE A 232 0.72 5.98 10.68
N PRO A 233 -0.05 5.37 11.60
CA PRO A 233 -0.85 4.22 11.27
C PRO A 233 -1.98 4.60 10.32
N GLY A 234 -2.45 3.62 9.55
CA GLY A 234 -3.61 3.76 8.67
C GLY A 234 -4.94 3.36 9.30
N ARG A 235 -4.94 2.70 10.48
CA ARG A 235 -6.13 2.15 11.13
C ARG A 235 -6.32 2.76 12.53
N SER A 236 -7.51 3.28 12.82
CA SER A 236 -7.92 3.60 14.19
C SER A 236 -8.51 2.34 14.81
N ASP A 237 -7.81 1.70 15.73
CA ASP A 237 -8.37 0.60 16.53
C ASP A 237 -8.53 1.00 18.01
N ALA A 238 -9.16 0.14 18.80
CA ALA A 238 -9.37 0.39 20.23
C ALA A 238 -8.05 0.58 21.01
N LYS A 239 -6.94 0.00 20.53
CA LYS A 239 -5.62 0.19 21.14
C LYS A 239 -5.11 1.60 20.89
N TYR A 240 -5.43 2.18 19.74
CA TYR A 240 -5.09 3.56 19.40
C TYR A 240 -5.84 4.59 20.26
N TYR A 241 -7.14 4.39 20.46
CA TYR A 241 -7.93 5.27 21.34
C TYR A 241 -7.48 5.18 22.81
N ALA A 242 -6.95 4.03 23.25
CA ALA A 242 -6.41 3.86 24.60
C ALA A 242 -5.14 4.67 24.88
N MET A 243 -4.48 5.23 23.85
CA MET A 243 -3.29 6.08 23.98
C MET A 243 -3.63 7.52 24.40
N GLY A 244 -4.91 7.90 24.42
CA GLY A 244 -5.34 9.27 24.72
C GLY A 244 -4.96 10.29 23.64
N VAL A 245 -4.47 9.85 22.48
CA VAL A 245 -4.21 10.71 21.32
C VAL A 245 -4.86 10.11 20.08
N GLU A 246 -5.76 10.88 19.49
CA GLU A 246 -6.57 10.47 18.37
C GLU A 246 -5.77 10.50 17.06
N GLN A 247 -5.82 9.44 16.26
CA GLN A 247 -5.06 9.33 14.99
C GLN A 247 -5.29 10.51 14.05
N HIS A 248 -6.53 11.01 13.98
CA HIS A 248 -6.87 12.12 13.10
C HIS A 248 -6.14 13.42 13.47
N VAL A 249 -5.70 13.59 14.73
CA VAL A 249 -4.93 14.76 15.16
C VAL A 249 -3.56 14.79 14.49
N PHE A 250 -2.84 13.67 14.49
CA PHE A 250 -1.54 13.57 13.81
C PHE A 250 -1.71 13.72 12.30
N VAL A 251 -2.72 13.06 11.73
CA VAL A 251 -2.99 13.11 10.28
C VAL A 251 -3.34 14.53 9.84
N ASP A 252 -4.23 15.23 10.55
CA ASP A 252 -4.59 16.62 10.23
C ASP A 252 -3.38 17.55 10.29
N LEU A 253 -2.58 17.46 11.37
CA LEU A 253 -1.36 18.26 11.51
C LEU A 253 -0.38 18.03 10.36
N LEU A 254 -0.09 16.77 10.04
CA LEU A 254 0.86 16.44 8.97
C LEU A 254 0.32 16.82 7.59
N ASN A 255 -0.98 16.68 7.36
CA ASN A 255 -1.62 17.10 6.11
C ASN A 255 -1.52 18.63 5.94
N GLU A 256 -1.76 19.40 7.01
CA GLU A 256 -1.61 20.86 7.02
C GLU A 256 -0.17 21.30 6.79
N LEU A 257 0.79 20.69 7.50
CA LEU A 257 2.21 20.97 7.31
C LEU A 257 2.64 20.62 5.87
N TRP A 258 2.19 19.48 5.35
CA TRP A 258 2.42 19.10 3.96
C TRP A 258 1.84 20.13 3.00
N LEU A 259 0.57 20.50 3.14
CA LEU A 259 -0.10 21.47 2.28
C LEU A 259 0.61 22.83 2.24
N ARG A 260 1.23 23.24 3.35
CA ARG A 260 1.98 24.50 3.47
C ARG A 260 3.47 24.39 3.11
N GLY A 261 3.95 23.19 2.77
CA GLY A 261 5.37 22.93 2.44
C GLY A 261 6.29 22.77 3.65
N GLY A 262 5.75 22.68 4.87
CA GLY A 262 6.49 22.42 6.11
C GLY A 262 6.73 20.94 6.43
N PHE A 263 6.31 20.02 5.56
CA PHE A 263 6.56 18.58 5.69
C PHE A 263 7.30 18.07 4.45
N ALA A 264 8.34 17.27 4.65
CA ALA A 264 9.14 16.66 3.58
C ALA A 264 8.74 15.18 3.37
N PRO A 265 7.98 14.84 2.31
CA PRO A 265 7.48 13.47 2.07
C PRO A 265 8.56 12.39 1.97
N LEU A 266 9.76 12.79 1.54
CA LEU A 266 10.92 11.89 1.36
C LEU A 266 11.90 11.91 2.53
N HIS A 267 11.55 12.54 3.66
CA HIS A 267 12.41 12.49 4.85
C HIS A 267 12.70 11.03 5.25
N ASN A 268 13.97 10.76 5.59
CA ASN A 268 14.53 9.44 5.94
C ASN A 268 14.39 8.33 4.87
N PHE A 269 14.07 8.67 3.62
CA PHE A 269 14.01 7.69 2.54
C PHE A 269 15.35 6.94 2.36
N PRO A 270 15.36 5.60 2.17
CA PRO A 270 14.23 4.69 1.90
C PRO A 270 13.53 4.12 3.14
N ALA A 271 14.03 4.40 4.35
CA ALA A 271 13.34 4.03 5.58
C ALA A 271 12.10 4.90 5.79
N ASP A 272 11.19 4.47 6.65
CA ASP A 272 10.04 5.29 7.03
C ASP A 272 10.48 6.56 7.78
N PHE A 273 9.56 7.50 8.03
CA PHE A 273 9.86 8.75 8.70
C PHE A 273 10.60 8.54 10.03
N ASP A 274 11.65 9.34 10.24
CA ASP A 274 12.37 9.36 11.50
C ASP A 274 11.46 9.84 12.63
N ILE A 275 11.45 9.10 13.74
CA ILE A 275 10.52 9.34 14.85
C ILE A 275 10.89 10.60 15.62
N ASP A 276 12.18 10.92 15.75
CA ASP A 276 12.63 12.15 16.40
C ASP A 276 12.24 13.38 15.59
N TRP A 277 12.44 13.32 14.27
CA TRP A 277 12.00 14.35 13.34
C TRP A 277 10.48 14.57 13.39
N LEU A 278 9.67 13.50 13.34
CA LEU A 278 8.21 13.61 13.48
C LEU A 278 7.81 14.23 14.84
N CYS A 279 8.42 13.77 15.94
CA CYS A 279 8.17 14.35 17.26
C CYS A 279 8.54 15.84 17.32
N GLY A 280 9.61 16.25 16.62
CA GLY A 280 10.00 17.65 16.48
C GLY A 280 8.93 18.49 15.79
N LEU A 281 8.29 17.96 14.74
CA LEU A 281 7.14 18.59 14.10
C LEU A 281 5.93 18.68 15.05
N PHE A 282 5.70 17.65 15.86
CA PHE A 282 4.57 17.64 16.80
C PHE A 282 4.74 18.61 17.97
N ALA A 283 5.97 18.81 18.47
CA ALA A 283 6.25 19.61 19.66
C ALA A 283 5.80 21.08 19.55
N GLY A 284 5.68 21.63 18.33
CA GLY A 284 5.16 22.98 18.11
C GLY A 284 3.64 23.09 18.03
N HIS A 285 2.92 21.97 17.99
CA HIS A 285 1.51 21.92 17.59
C HIS A 285 0.63 21.04 18.50
N MET A 286 1.23 20.25 19.39
CA MET A 286 0.53 19.30 20.25
C MET A 286 1.02 19.41 21.71
N PRO A 287 0.18 19.04 22.70
CA PRO A 287 0.62 18.96 24.09
C PRO A 287 1.80 18.00 24.24
N VAL A 288 2.77 18.35 25.09
CA VAL A 288 3.99 17.55 25.36
C VAL A 288 3.64 16.08 25.67
N ASN A 289 2.66 15.85 26.54
CA ASN A 289 2.22 14.50 26.90
C ASN A 289 1.74 13.68 25.70
N SER A 290 1.13 14.31 24.68
CA SER A 290 0.68 13.62 23.46
C SER A 290 1.87 13.20 22.59
N VAL A 291 2.91 14.03 22.51
CA VAL A 291 4.15 13.72 21.78
C VAL A 291 4.90 12.59 22.48
N GLU A 292 4.98 12.63 23.81
CA GLU A 292 5.59 11.56 24.61
C GLU A 292 4.83 10.23 24.48
N ALA A 293 3.49 10.26 24.51
CA ALA A 293 2.66 9.08 24.30
C ALA A 293 2.88 8.45 22.91
N TYR A 294 2.95 9.28 21.86
CA TYR A 294 3.27 8.82 20.51
C TYR A 294 4.65 8.15 20.44
N ARG A 295 5.66 8.79 21.03
CA ARG A 295 7.04 8.28 21.09
C ARG A 295 7.11 6.93 21.82
N ALA A 296 6.45 6.82 22.97
CA ALA A 296 6.41 5.58 23.76
C ALA A 296 5.71 4.45 23.01
N TRP A 297 4.64 4.75 22.28
CA TRP A 297 3.97 3.78 21.42
C TRP A 297 4.88 3.27 20.30
N ARG A 298 5.56 4.17 19.56
CA ARG A 298 6.49 3.78 18.48
C ARG A 298 7.63 2.90 18.98
N ALA A 299 8.15 3.14 20.18
CA ALA A 299 9.20 2.31 20.77
C ALA A 299 8.75 0.85 21.00
N ASN A 300 7.45 0.62 21.18
CA ASN A 300 6.85 -0.68 21.45
C ASN A 300 6.16 -1.32 20.23
N ASP A 301 6.12 -0.62 19.09
CA ASP A 301 5.50 -1.14 17.88
C ASP A 301 6.48 -2.07 17.13
N PRO A 302 6.17 -3.38 17.00
CA PRO A 302 7.02 -4.32 16.26
C PRO A 302 7.21 -3.93 14.77
N GLY A 303 6.33 -3.10 14.19
CA GLY A 303 6.49 -2.53 12.84
C GLY A 303 7.60 -1.48 12.72
N ALA A 304 8.17 -1.01 13.84
CA ALA A 304 9.26 -0.03 13.87
C ALA A 304 10.66 -0.62 13.56
N ARG A 305 10.78 -1.93 13.31
CA ARG A 305 12.08 -2.53 12.99
C ARG A 305 12.57 -2.01 11.63
N ALA A 306 13.68 -1.28 11.67
CA ALA A 306 14.39 -0.83 10.48
C ALA A 306 14.66 -2.02 9.56
N PHE A 307 14.21 -1.93 8.32
CA PHE A 307 14.44 -2.94 7.31
C PHE A 307 15.93 -2.95 6.91
N PRO A 308 16.73 -3.94 7.34
CA PRO A 308 18.16 -3.92 7.07
C PRO A 308 18.42 -4.08 5.57
N GLY A 309 19.37 -3.30 5.02
CA GLY A 309 19.85 -3.48 3.64
C GLY A 309 19.15 -2.67 2.56
N LEU A 310 18.42 -1.60 2.92
CA LEU A 310 17.97 -0.62 1.93
C LEU A 310 19.12 0.33 1.57
N VAL A 311 19.61 0.23 0.33
CA VAL A 311 20.65 1.14 -0.20
C VAL A 311 19.94 2.31 -0.89
N PRO A 312 20.18 3.58 -0.49
CA PRO A 312 19.66 4.73 -1.22
C PRO A 312 20.31 4.79 -2.61
N PRO A 313 19.53 4.87 -3.70
CA PRO A 313 20.09 5.15 -5.02
C PRO A 313 20.33 6.66 -5.18
N ALA A 314 21.42 7.01 -5.88
CA ALA A 314 21.90 8.38 -6.10
C ALA A 314 20.93 9.35 -6.85
N ARG A 315 19.70 8.94 -7.14
CA ARG A 315 18.77 9.65 -8.04
C ARG A 315 17.76 10.56 -7.35
N LEU A 316 17.73 10.59 -6.02
CA LEU A 316 16.72 11.31 -5.25
C LEU A 316 17.08 12.76 -4.91
N GLU A 317 18.34 13.17 -5.08
CA GLU A 317 18.78 14.56 -4.83
C GLU A 317 18.32 15.57 -5.90
N SER A 318 17.54 15.12 -6.90
CA SER A 318 17.11 15.93 -8.05
C SER A 318 15.59 15.96 -8.28
N LEU A 319 14.81 15.42 -7.33
CA LEU A 319 13.33 15.45 -7.30
C LEU A 319 12.85 16.28 -6.12
#